data_AF-A0A0Q6V853-F1
#
_entry.id   AF-A0A0Q6V853-F1
#
_cell.length_a   1.000
_cell.length_b   1.000
_cell.length_c   1.000
_cell.angle_alpha   90.00
_cell.angle_beta   90.00
_cell.angle_gamma   90.00
#
_symmetry.space_group_name_H-M   'P 1'
#
loop_
_entity.id
_entity.type
_entity.pdbx_description
1 polymer ?
#
loop_
_entity_poly.entity_id
_entity_poly.type
_entity_poly.pdbx_seq_one_letter_code
_entity_poly.pdbx_strand_id
1 'polypeptide(L)'
;MDLTPGTAALVIGGDARAAAQVVALLEGGAVVTVVAPTVTASIEDLAERGLITWHAREPDMDDVQSAGVVLTGHADRTAPDQILDLGTVTLVGGGPGDPGLVTVAGRAAIERADVIVTDRLAPLAALAWARPDAEIIDVAKIPGGRSTSQDEINQLLVEHAKSGKNVVRFKGGDNFVFGRGSEELLACLDAGIEARVIPGVSSAIAAPALAGIPVTHRGLTQGFTVISGHVPPGHPESTLDYAALATSGTTIVVLMGVRTLGAICGALIDGGLDPRTPAAVIADGALPSQRVVRATLAKIDEAAAELGAPAVAVIGRVADIEGLA
;
A
#
# COMPACT_ATOMS: atom_id res chain seq x y z
N MET A 1 -7.41 10.25 -16.50
CA MET A 1 -8.11 11.15 -17.46
C MET A 1 -9.02 10.21 -18.21
N ASP A 2 -10.33 10.22 -17.92
CA ASP A 2 -11.27 9.34 -18.63
C ASP A 2 -11.46 9.88 -20.05
N LEU A 3 -10.61 9.40 -20.96
CA LEU A 3 -10.73 9.68 -22.38
C LEU A 3 -11.55 8.56 -23.02
N THR A 4 -12.46 8.93 -23.91
CA THR A 4 -13.11 7.92 -24.76
C THR A 4 -12.03 7.25 -25.63
N PRO A 5 -11.96 5.90 -25.70
CA PRO A 5 -11.00 5.21 -26.55
C PRO A 5 -11.05 5.73 -28.00
N GLY A 6 -9.90 5.99 -28.58
CA GLY A 6 -9.77 6.58 -29.92
C GLY A 6 -9.74 8.11 -29.96
N THR A 7 -9.77 8.80 -28.82
CA THR A 7 -9.62 10.26 -28.77
C THR A 7 -8.25 10.68 -29.32
N ALA A 8 -8.23 11.61 -30.28
CA ALA A 8 -7.01 12.19 -30.81
C ALA A 8 -6.40 13.17 -29.79
N ALA A 9 -5.19 12.88 -29.32
CA ALA A 9 -4.48 13.69 -28.34
C ALA A 9 -3.13 14.17 -28.90
N LEU A 10 -2.86 15.46 -28.75
CA LEU A 10 -1.61 16.10 -29.12
C LEU A 10 -0.78 16.43 -27.87
N VAL A 11 0.48 16.01 -27.88
CA VAL A 11 1.49 16.39 -26.88
C VAL A 11 2.54 17.28 -27.53
N ILE A 12 2.71 18.49 -26.99
CA ILE A 12 3.70 19.44 -27.46
C ILE A 12 4.91 19.41 -26.52
N GLY A 13 6.08 19.08 -27.07
CA GLY A 13 7.33 18.92 -26.34
C GLY A 13 7.84 17.48 -26.33
N GLY A 14 9.15 17.32 -26.12
CA GLY A 14 9.82 16.03 -26.22
C GLY A 14 10.62 15.63 -24.99
N ASP A 15 10.44 16.30 -23.86
CA ASP A 15 11.16 16.02 -22.62
C ASP A 15 10.58 14.80 -21.85
N ALA A 16 11.17 14.48 -20.70
CA ALA A 16 10.72 13.36 -19.87
C ALA A 16 9.27 13.51 -19.36
N ARG A 17 8.75 14.75 -19.31
CA ARG A 17 7.37 15.03 -18.91
C ARG A 17 6.40 14.75 -20.04
N ALA A 18 6.75 15.14 -21.27
CA ALA A 18 6.03 14.73 -22.47
C ALA A 18 5.97 13.20 -22.58
N ALA A 19 7.06 12.50 -22.27
CA ALA A 19 7.08 11.03 -22.27
C ALA A 19 6.08 10.44 -21.27
N ALA A 20 5.99 11.00 -20.06
CA ALA A 20 5.02 10.58 -19.06
C ALA A 20 3.56 10.87 -19.49
N GLN A 21 3.32 12.01 -20.14
CA GLN A 21 2.00 12.38 -20.68
C GLN A 21 1.57 11.43 -21.81
N VAL A 22 2.49 11.08 -22.71
CA VAL A 22 2.26 10.11 -23.79
C VAL A 22 1.85 8.75 -23.23
N VAL A 23 2.56 8.23 -22.23
CA VAL A 23 2.22 6.93 -21.61
C VAL A 23 0.84 6.96 -20.98
N ALA A 24 0.52 8.00 -20.20
CA ALA A 24 -0.78 8.13 -19.56
C ALA A 24 -1.95 8.24 -20.56
N LEU A 25 -1.73 8.90 -21.71
CA LEU A 25 -2.72 8.99 -22.79
C LEU A 25 -2.94 7.64 -23.48
N LEU A 26 -1.86 6.89 -23.72
CA LEU A 26 -1.93 5.54 -24.30
C LEU A 26 -2.66 4.55 -23.38
N GLU A 27 -2.40 4.61 -22.07
CA GLU A 27 -3.14 3.81 -21.07
C GLU A 27 -4.64 4.15 -21.06
N GLY A 28 -5.00 5.41 -21.32
CA GLY A 28 -6.38 5.87 -21.51
C GLY A 28 -6.99 5.54 -22.88
N GLY A 29 -6.26 4.84 -23.77
CA GLY A 29 -6.74 4.43 -25.09
C GLY A 29 -6.79 5.56 -26.13
N ALA A 30 -6.05 6.65 -25.94
CA ALA A 30 -5.97 7.75 -26.90
C ALA A 30 -5.08 7.41 -28.10
N VAL A 31 -5.34 8.05 -29.24
CA VAL A 31 -4.43 8.09 -30.40
C VAL A 31 -3.54 9.30 -30.23
N VAL A 32 -2.26 9.08 -29.97
CA VAL A 32 -1.33 10.14 -29.54
C VAL A 32 -0.42 10.60 -30.68
N THR A 33 -0.39 11.91 -30.89
CA THR A 33 0.58 12.61 -31.74
C THR A 33 1.49 13.46 -30.86
N VAL A 34 2.80 13.38 -31.09
CA VAL A 34 3.82 14.22 -30.45
C VAL A 34 4.40 15.16 -31.50
N VAL A 35 4.47 16.46 -31.19
CA VAL A 35 5.15 17.45 -32.04
C VAL A 35 6.25 18.11 -31.21
N ALA A 36 7.50 17.85 -31.61
CA ALA A 36 8.69 18.43 -31.00
C ALA A 36 9.90 18.26 -31.92
N PRO A 37 10.82 19.24 -32.02
CA PRO A 37 12.04 19.10 -32.82
C PRO A 37 12.95 17.95 -32.39
N THR A 38 12.96 17.66 -31.09
CA THR A 38 13.74 16.59 -30.46
C THR A 38 12.92 15.93 -29.37
N VAL A 39 13.11 14.63 -29.14
CA VAL A 39 12.40 13.88 -28.08
C VAL A 39 13.36 13.03 -27.25
N THR A 40 12.91 12.56 -26.09
CA THR A 40 13.59 11.54 -25.30
C THR A 40 13.59 10.19 -26.01
N ALA A 41 14.58 9.34 -25.70
CA ALA A 41 14.68 7.97 -26.22
C ALA A 41 13.39 7.14 -26.00
N SER A 42 12.65 7.41 -24.92
CA SER A 42 11.38 6.73 -24.64
C SER A 42 10.27 7.10 -25.63
N ILE A 43 10.18 8.36 -26.06
CA ILE A 43 9.20 8.79 -27.07
C ILE A 43 9.61 8.28 -28.45
N GLU A 44 10.92 8.28 -28.74
CA GLU A 44 11.47 7.74 -29.99
C GLU A 44 11.16 6.25 -30.15
N ASP A 45 11.39 5.42 -29.11
CA ASP A 45 11.02 3.99 -29.10
C ASP A 45 9.52 3.77 -29.37
N LEU A 46 8.65 4.57 -28.74
CA LEU A 46 7.20 4.46 -28.93
C LEU A 46 6.79 4.80 -30.37
N ALA A 47 7.43 5.79 -30.99
CA ALA A 47 7.19 6.17 -32.39
C ALA A 47 7.70 5.10 -33.36
N GLU A 48 8.91 4.56 -33.15
CA GLU A 48 9.48 3.49 -33.97
C GLU A 48 8.63 2.21 -33.94
N ARG A 49 7.99 1.92 -32.80
CA ARG A 49 7.07 0.80 -32.62
C ARG A 49 5.67 1.07 -33.16
N GLY A 50 5.41 2.26 -33.70
CA GLY A 50 4.11 2.65 -34.26
C GLY A 50 3.00 2.84 -33.23
N LEU A 51 3.35 3.05 -31.95
CA LEU A 51 2.38 3.26 -30.87
C LEU A 51 1.90 4.72 -30.81
N ILE A 52 2.69 5.64 -31.34
CA ILE A 52 2.37 7.07 -31.46
C ILE A 52 2.83 7.59 -32.82
N THR A 53 2.35 8.77 -33.20
CA THR A 53 2.93 9.53 -34.33
C THR A 53 3.83 10.63 -33.77
N TRP A 54 5.10 10.71 -34.21
CA TRP A 54 5.99 11.82 -33.86
C TRP A 54 6.33 12.66 -35.09
N HIS A 55 6.11 13.97 -34.99
CA HIS A 55 6.57 14.96 -35.95
C HIS A 55 7.77 15.73 -35.39
N ALA A 56 8.94 15.49 -35.99
CA ALA A 56 10.21 16.11 -35.63
C ALA A 56 10.31 17.57 -36.15
N ARG A 57 9.47 18.46 -35.61
CA ARG A 57 9.41 19.88 -35.97
C ARG A 57 8.87 20.73 -34.83
N GLU A 58 8.98 22.04 -34.96
CA GLU A 58 8.28 22.98 -34.08
C GLU A 58 6.75 22.86 -34.28
N PRO A 59 5.95 23.01 -33.21
CA PRO A 59 4.49 23.00 -33.30
C PRO A 59 3.98 24.26 -34.00
N ASP A 60 2.93 24.10 -34.80
CA ASP A 60 2.21 25.19 -35.45
C ASP A 60 0.77 25.28 -34.92
N MET A 61 0.04 26.31 -35.36
CA MET A 61 -1.34 26.55 -34.91
C MET A 61 -2.34 25.54 -35.47
N ASP A 62 -2.02 24.86 -36.57
CA ASP A 62 -2.89 23.87 -37.20
C ASP A 62 -2.87 22.54 -36.43
N ASP A 63 -1.73 22.20 -35.81
CA ASP A 63 -1.60 21.06 -34.89
C ASP A 63 -2.59 21.16 -33.73
N VAL A 64 -2.68 22.35 -33.11
CA VAL A 64 -3.52 22.60 -31.92
C VAL A 64 -5.00 22.57 -32.27
N GLN A 65 -5.38 23.06 -33.45
CA GLN A 65 -6.79 23.15 -33.88
C GLN A 65 -7.39 21.82 -34.33
N SER A 66 -6.56 20.83 -34.66
CA SER A 66 -6.99 19.53 -35.18
C SER A 66 -7.09 18.43 -34.11
N ALA A 67 -6.64 18.68 -32.87
CA ALA A 67 -6.62 17.71 -31.79
C ALA A 67 -7.81 17.86 -30.82
N GLY A 68 -8.35 16.74 -30.34
CA GLY A 68 -9.43 16.73 -29.34
C GLY A 68 -8.94 17.08 -27.93
N VAL A 69 -7.67 16.83 -27.64
CA VAL A 69 -6.99 17.21 -26.38
C VAL A 69 -5.58 17.67 -26.72
N VAL A 70 -5.16 18.82 -26.19
CA VAL A 70 -3.79 19.35 -26.34
C VAL A 70 -3.16 19.48 -24.96
N LEU A 71 -2.02 18.82 -24.75
CA LEU A 71 -1.21 18.97 -23.55
C LEU A 71 0.06 19.76 -23.88
N THR A 72 0.18 20.94 -23.30
CA THR A 72 1.43 21.70 -23.25
C THR A 72 2.05 21.51 -21.87
N GLY A 73 3.37 21.38 -21.80
CA GLY A 73 4.07 21.11 -20.56
C GLY A 73 4.11 22.29 -19.59
N HIS A 74 2.99 22.77 -19.04
CA HIS A 74 2.86 23.58 -17.82
C HIS A 74 1.43 23.39 -17.26
N ALA A 75 1.32 23.06 -15.96
CA ALA A 75 0.02 22.96 -15.29
C ALA A 75 -0.18 24.23 -14.48
N ASP A 76 -0.95 25.17 -15.01
CA ASP A 76 -1.71 26.11 -14.20
C ASP A 76 -3.19 25.84 -14.47
N ARG A 77 -3.95 25.51 -13.43
CA ARG A 77 -5.40 25.40 -13.48
C ARG A 77 -5.95 26.19 -12.32
N THR A 78 -6.22 27.46 -12.60
CA THR A 78 -7.07 28.31 -11.79
C THR A 78 -8.49 28.35 -12.37
N ALA A 79 -9.44 28.41 -11.43
CA ALA A 79 -10.84 28.81 -11.51
C ALA A 79 -11.94 27.72 -11.63
N PRO A 80 -13.05 27.88 -10.86
CA PRO A 80 -14.05 26.85 -10.59
C PRO A 80 -15.35 27.07 -11.39
N ASP A 81 -16.09 25.99 -11.61
CA ASP A 81 -17.53 26.07 -11.87
C ASP A 81 -18.23 25.09 -10.90
N GLN A 82 -19.14 25.61 -10.07
CA GLN A 82 -19.81 24.86 -9.01
C GLN A 82 -20.99 24.06 -9.57
N ILE A 83 -20.72 22.80 -9.88
CA ILE A 83 -21.58 21.69 -9.48
C ILE A 83 -20.91 21.17 -8.19
N LEU A 84 -21.66 20.82 -7.13
CA LEU A 84 -21.04 20.16 -5.97
C LEU A 84 -20.62 18.75 -6.42
N ASP A 85 -19.48 18.67 -7.11
CA ASP A 85 -18.86 17.40 -7.46
C ASP A 85 -18.58 16.66 -6.15
N LEU A 86 -19.03 15.42 -6.08
CA LEU A 86 -18.70 14.55 -4.97
C LEU A 86 -17.17 14.51 -4.82
N GLY A 87 -16.73 14.50 -3.57
CA GLY A 87 -15.34 14.28 -3.23
C GLY A 87 -14.90 12.85 -3.55
N THR A 88 -13.65 12.56 -3.27
CA THR A 88 -13.06 11.24 -3.54
C THR A 88 -12.46 10.65 -2.27
N VAL A 89 -12.33 9.33 -2.22
CA VAL A 89 -11.66 8.62 -1.13
C VAL A 89 -10.45 7.87 -1.68
N THR A 90 -9.27 8.14 -1.13
CA THR A 90 -8.06 7.37 -1.43
C THR A 90 -7.60 6.61 -0.19
N LEU A 91 -7.63 5.27 -0.25
CA LEU A 91 -7.05 4.41 0.78
C LEU A 91 -5.53 4.32 0.54
N VAL A 92 -4.74 4.71 1.52
CA VAL A 92 -3.28 4.76 1.41
C VAL A 92 -2.64 3.82 2.43
N GLY A 93 -1.92 2.82 1.94
CA GLY A 93 -1.05 1.99 2.77
C GLY A 93 0.24 2.74 3.08
N GLY A 94 0.44 3.09 4.34
CA GLY A 94 1.58 3.86 4.81
C GLY A 94 2.86 3.07 5.00
N GLY A 95 2.81 1.74 4.99
CA GLY A 95 3.97 0.93 5.30
C GLY A 95 4.15 0.67 6.80
N PRO A 96 5.24 0.01 7.21
CA PRO A 96 5.38 -0.60 8.55
C PRO A 96 5.63 0.39 9.69
N GLY A 97 6.07 1.63 9.40
CA GLY A 97 6.35 2.63 10.42
C GLY A 97 7.25 3.77 9.94
N ASP A 98 8.32 3.46 9.22
CA ASP A 98 9.22 4.46 8.62
C ASP A 98 8.50 5.25 7.50
N PRO A 99 8.40 6.59 7.58
CA PRO A 99 7.86 7.41 6.49
C PRO A 99 8.60 7.21 5.16
N GLY A 100 9.89 6.85 5.16
CA GLY A 100 10.65 6.52 3.96
C GLY A 100 10.11 5.31 3.18
N LEU A 101 9.25 4.50 3.80
CA LEU A 101 8.57 3.35 3.18
C LEU A 101 7.14 3.66 2.72
N VAL A 102 6.68 4.91 2.87
CA VAL A 102 5.47 5.38 2.20
C VAL A 102 5.77 5.50 0.70
N THR A 103 4.88 4.99 -0.14
CA THR A 103 5.08 5.07 -1.59
C THR A 103 5.00 6.53 -2.07
N VAL A 104 5.64 6.83 -3.22
CA VAL A 104 5.57 8.16 -3.84
C VAL A 104 4.12 8.60 -4.07
N ALA A 105 3.27 7.67 -4.52
CA ALA A 105 1.85 7.94 -4.70
C ALA A 105 1.13 8.19 -3.37
N GLY A 106 1.48 7.46 -2.30
CA GLY A 106 0.92 7.66 -0.96
C GLY A 106 1.27 9.04 -0.38
N ARG A 107 2.54 9.45 -0.52
CA ARG A 107 2.97 10.80 -0.15
C ARG A 107 2.20 11.88 -0.94
N ALA A 108 2.11 11.73 -2.26
CA ALA A 108 1.38 12.68 -3.10
C ALA A 108 -0.12 12.76 -2.75
N ALA A 109 -0.73 11.67 -2.27
CA ALA A 109 -2.10 11.68 -1.78
C ALA A 109 -2.23 12.46 -0.47
N ILE A 110 -1.33 12.23 0.50
CA ILE A 110 -1.28 12.95 1.78
C ILE A 110 -1.11 14.46 1.55
N GLU A 111 -0.19 14.86 0.67
CA GLU A 111 0.10 16.27 0.34
C GLU A 111 -1.10 17.00 -0.31
N ARG A 112 -2.09 16.28 -0.84
CA ARG A 112 -3.27 16.83 -1.53
C ARG A 112 -4.58 16.65 -0.77
N ALA A 113 -4.55 15.96 0.36
CA ALA A 113 -5.75 15.64 1.12
C ALA A 113 -6.36 16.91 1.74
N ASP A 114 -7.69 17.01 1.69
CA ASP A 114 -8.42 17.97 2.51
C ASP A 114 -8.72 17.38 3.89
N VAL A 115 -8.92 16.06 3.96
CA VAL A 115 -9.20 15.31 5.20
C VAL A 115 -8.36 14.05 5.21
N ILE A 116 -7.69 13.77 6.32
CA ILE A 116 -6.90 12.55 6.54
C ILE A 116 -7.48 11.79 7.72
N VAL A 117 -8.04 10.61 7.45
CA VAL A 117 -8.52 9.67 8.47
C VAL A 117 -7.41 8.64 8.75
N THR A 118 -6.77 8.73 9.92
CA THR A 118 -5.60 7.92 10.27
C THR A 118 -5.87 7.03 11.47
N ASP A 119 -5.14 5.92 11.58
CA ASP A 119 -5.14 5.07 12.78
C ASP A 119 -3.75 4.99 13.43
N ARG A 120 -3.68 4.30 14.57
CA ARG A 120 -2.47 4.17 15.40
C ARG A 120 -1.28 3.57 14.67
N LEU A 121 -1.50 2.70 13.69
CA LEU A 121 -0.43 1.95 13.00
C LEU A 121 0.10 2.68 11.77
N ALA A 122 -0.57 3.74 11.31
CA ALA A 122 -0.08 4.56 10.23
C ALA A 122 1.21 5.29 10.66
N PRO A 123 2.19 5.48 9.76
CA PRO A 123 3.39 6.30 10.02
C PRO A 123 3.03 7.75 10.35
N LEU A 124 2.75 8.07 11.61
CA LEU A 124 2.26 9.39 12.01
C LEU A 124 3.21 10.53 11.61
N ALA A 125 4.52 10.28 11.52
CA ALA A 125 5.49 11.27 11.04
C ALA A 125 5.26 11.69 9.56
N ALA A 126 4.61 10.86 8.75
CA ALA A 126 4.21 11.19 7.37
C ALA A 126 3.07 12.24 7.32
N LEU A 127 2.31 12.42 8.41
CA LEU A 127 1.27 13.47 8.48
C LEU A 127 1.87 14.88 8.42
N ALA A 128 3.17 15.04 8.67
CA ALA A 128 3.87 16.31 8.48
C ALA A 128 3.92 16.76 7.01
N TRP A 129 3.61 15.90 6.04
CA TRP A 129 3.48 16.27 4.63
C TRP A 129 2.09 16.81 4.28
N ALA A 130 1.11 16.64 5.17
CA ALA A 130 -0.23 17.15 4.95
C ALA A 130 -0.21 18.67 4.80
N ARG A 131 -1.18 19.20 4.07
CA ARG A 131 -1.37 20.64 3.98
C ARG A 131 -1.65 21.22 5.38
N PRO A 132 -1.22 22.46 5.67
CA PRO A 132 -1.49 23.10 6.96
C PRO A 132 -2.97 23.22 7.31
N ASP A 133 -3.85 23.23 6.30
CA ASP A 133 -5.30 23.34 6.44
C ASP A 133 -6.05 22.00 6.27
N ALA A 134 -5.33 20.88 6.14
CA ALA A 134 -5.94 19.56 6.11
C ALA A 134 -6.50 19.18 7.49
N GLU A 135 -7.73 18.66 7.53
CA GLU A 135 -8.32 18.12 8.76
C GLU A 135 -7.75 16.71 9.01
N ILE A 136 -7.21 16.47 10.21
CA ILE A 136 -6.68 15.15 10.58
C ILE A 136 -7.60 14.53 11.64
N ILE A 137 -8.15 13.36 11.32
CA ILE A 137 -9.08 12.62 12.17
C ILE A 137 -8.44 11.31 12.61
N ASP A 138 -8.15 11.21 13.91
CA ASP A 138 -7.60 10.00 14.52
C ASP A 138 -8.74 9.04 14.92
N VAL A 139 -8.76 7.87 14.27
CA VAL A 139 -9.70 6.77 14.52
C VAL A 139 -9.06 5.58 15.25
N ALA A 140 -7.89 5.79 15.86
CA ALA A 140 -7.18 4.78 16.62
C ALA A 140 -8.04 4.14 17.72
N LYS A 141 -7.84 2.83 17.91
CA LYS A 141 -8.36 2.09 19.06
C LYS A 141 -7.32 2.09 20.16
N ILE A 142 -7.65 2.70 21.29
CA ILE A 142 -6.84 2.64 22.51
C ILE A 142 -7.31 1.41 23.32
N PRO A 143 -6.43 0.46 23.67
CA PRO A 143 -6.80 -0.66 24.55
C PRO A 143 -7.43 -0.14 25.86
N GLY A 144 -8.69 -0.49 26.11
CA GLY A 144 -9.45 -0.03 27.29
C GLY A 144 -9.96 1.41 27.25
N GLY A 145 -9.88 2.10 26.10
CA GLY A 145 -10.27 3.51 25.93
C GLY A 145 -11.19 3.76 24.72
N ARG A 146 -11.04 4.94 24.10
CA ARG A 146 -11.79 5.32 22.89
C ARG A 146 -11.52 4.34 21.75
N SER A 147 -12.57 3.89 21.10
CA SER A 147 -12.51 3.00 19.93
C SER A 147 -13.58 3.43 18.95
N THR A 148 -13.18 3.76 17.73
CA THR A 148 -14.12 3.96 16.62
C THR A 148 -14.43 2.59 16.01
N SER A 149 -15.71 2.29 15.84
CA SER A 149 -16.18 1.10 15.14
C SER A 149 -15.86 1.17 13.65
N GLN A 150 -15.92 0.04 12.95
CA GLN A 150 -15.66 0.06 11.51
C GLN A 150 -16.73 0.85 10.75
N ASP A 151 -17.98 0.69 11.17
CA ASP A 151 -19.12 1.36 10.52
C ASP A 151 -19.01 2.89 10.69
N GLU A 152 -18.57 3.36 11.86
CA GLU A 152 -18.29 4.78 12.08
C GLU A 152 -17.12 5.29 11.22
N ILE A 153 -16.05 4.50 11.04
CA ILE A 153 -14.95 4.87 10.13
C ILE A 153 -15.48 4.97 8.69
N ASN A 154 -16.27 3.98 8.25
CA ASN A 154 -16.85 3.95 6.91
C ASN A 154 -17.76 5.16 6.68
N GLN A 155 -18.61 5.49 7.65
CA GLN A 155 -19.48 6.67 7.60
C GLN A 155 -18.67 7.96 7.50
N LEU A 156 -17.61 8.10 8.31
CA LEU A 156 -16.74 9.28 8.26
C LEU A 156 -16.14 9.50 6.87
N LEU A 157 -15.62 8.44 6.24
CA LEU A 157 -15.07 8.53 4.88
C LEU A 157 -16.12 9.00 3.87
N VAL A 158 -17.31 8.41 3.93
CA VAL A 158 -18.43 8.73 3.03
C VAL A 158 -18.95 10.16 3.26
N GLU A 159 -19.11 10.59 4.50
CA GLU A 159 -19.63 11.91 4.85
C GLU A 159 -18.72 13.03 4.37
N HIS A 160 -17.41 12.93 4.64
CA HIS A 160 -16.46 13.91 4.15
C HIS A 160 -16.39 13.94 2.62
N ALA A 161 -16.40 12.78 1.96
CA ALA A 161 -16.43 12.74 0.50
C ALA A 161 -17.73 13.34 -0.08
N LYS A 162 -18.90 13.08 0.53
CA LYS A 162 -20.17 13.73 0.14
C LYS A 162 -20.16 15.25 0.31
N SER A 163 -19.29 15.77 1.17
CA SER A 163 -19.07 17.22 1.32
C SER A 163 -18.10 17.82 0.28
N GLY A 164 -17.71 17.05 -0.75
CA GLY A 164 -16.83 17.51 -1.83
C GLY A 164 -15.34 17.44 -1.49
N LYS A 165 -14.94 16.72 -0.44
CA LYS A 165 -13.54 16.68 0.04
C LYS A 165 -12.74 15.57 -0.60
N ASN A 166 -11.45 15.82 -0.84
CA ASN A 166 -10.47 14.78 -1.12
C ASN A 166 -10.04 14.12 0.20
N VAL A 167 -10.57 12.93 0.48
CA VAL A 167 -10.37 12.19 1.72
C VAL A 167 -9.27 11.15 1.54
N VAL A 168 -8.29 11.14 2.43
CA VAL A 168 -7.28 10.09 2.52
C VAL A 168 -7.54 9.23 3.75
N ARG A 169 -7.78 7.93 3.55
CA ARG A 169 -7.76 6.93 4.62
C ARG A 169 -6.33 6.39 4.75
N PHE A 170 -5.57 6.92 5.71
CA PHE A 170 -4.17 6.56 5.92
C PHE A 170 -4.03 5.42 6.93
N LYS A 171 -3.49 4.28 6.47
CA LYS A 171 -3.44 3.02 7.22
C LYS A 171 -2.01 2.56 7.42
N GLY A 172 -1.73 1.86 8.52
CA GLY A 172 -0.47 1.13 8.67
C GLY A 172 -0.34 -0.05 7.69
N GLY A 173 0.87 -0.33 7.24
CA GLY A 173 1.17 -1.45 6.35
C GLY A 173 0.51 -1.31 4.98
N ASP A 174 -0.22 -2.34 4.57
CA ASP A 174 -1.00 -2.39 3.33
C ASP A 174 -2.50 -2.43 3.65
N ASN A 175 -3.33 -1.83 2.80
CA ASN A 175 -4.77 -1.72 3.00
C ASN A 175 -5.47 -3.08 3.08
N PHE A 176 -5.00 -4.07 2.30
CA PHE A 176 -5.68 -5.35 2.11
C PHE A 176 -5.02 -6.52 2.84
N VAL A 177 -3.84 -6.32 3.44
CA VAL A 177 -3.22 -7.31 4.32
C VAL A 177 -3.70 -7.09 5.76
N PHE A 178 -4.81 -7.73 6.11
CA PHE A 178 -5.49 -7.63 7.42
C PHE A 178 -5.83 -6.19 7.86
N GLY A 179 -5.87 -5.25 6.91
CA GLY A 179 -6.16 -3.84 7.17
C GLY A 179 -7.65 -3.48 7.09
N ARG A 180 -8.52 -4.40 6.66
CA ARG A 180 -9.97 -4.14 6.39
C ARG A 180 -10.24 -3.06 5.35
N GLY A 181 -9.25 -2.71 4.52
CA GLY A 181 -9.41 -1.68 3.49
C GLY A 181 -10.48 -2.02 2.46
N SER A 182 -10.75 -3.31 2.21
CA SER A 182 -11.82 -3.73 1.30
C SER A 182 -13.20 -3.35 1.81
N GLU A 183 -13.46 -3.45 3.12
CA GLU A 183 -14.72 -3.03 3.73
C GLU A 183 -14.92 -1.51 3.62
N GLU A 184 -13.87 -0.75 3.89
CA GLU A 184 -13.85 0.72 3.76
C GLU A 184 -14.08 1.16 2.31
N LEU A 185 -13.44 0.48 1.35
CA LEU A 185 -13.60 0.74 -0.08
C LEU A 185 -15.03 0.43 -0.55
N LEU A 186 -15.56 -0.75 -0.20
CA LEU A 186 -16.92 -1.16 -0.57
C LEU A 186 -17.96 -0.17 -0.03
N ALA A 187 -17.82 0.26 1.23
CA ALA A 187 -18.74 1.25 1.81
C ALA A 187 -18.74 2.59 1.03
N CYS A 188 -17.59 3.00 0.49
CA CYS A 188 -17.50 4.20 -0.35
C CYS A 188 -18.19 3.97 -1.71
N LEU A 189 -17.91 2.84 -2.36
CA LEU A 189 -18.49 2.49 -3.66
C LEU A 189 -20.02 2.33 -3.58
N ASP A 190 -20.52 1.66 -2.54
CA ASP A 190 -21.96 1.49 -2.27
C ASP A 190 -22.66 2.84 -2.02
N ALA A 191 -21.93 3.83 -1.51
CA ALA A 191 -22.41 5.19 -1.30
C ALA A 191 -22.29 6.10 -2.55
N GLY A 192 -21.81 5.58 -3.69
CA GLY A 192 -21.59 6.33 -4.92
C GLY A 192 -20.38 7.26 -4.90
N ILE A 193 -19.43 7.02 -4.00
CA ILE A 193 -18.20 7.80 -3.89
C ILE A 193 -17.10 7.16 -4.73
N GLU A 194 -16.42 7.97 -5.56
CA GLU A 194 -15.22 7.52 -6.26
C GLU A 194 -14.14 7.20 -5.21
N ALA A 195 -13.72 5.93 -5.20
CA ALA A 195 -12.73 5.46 -4.25
C ALA A 195 -11.66 4.60 -4.93
N ARG A 196 -10.40 4.80 -4.52
CA ARG A 196 -9.25 4.06 -5.05
C ARG A 196 -8.27 3.67 -3.97
N VAL A 197 -7.37 2.75 -4.30
CA VAL A 197 -6.37 2.20 -3.38
C VAL A 197 -4.96 2.53 -3.87
N ILE A 198 -4.13 2.99 -2.95
CA ILE A 198 -2.68 3.08 -3.10
C ILE A 198 -2.08 2.01 -2.18
N PRO A 199 -1.48 0.94 -2.74
CA PRO A 199 -0.85 -0.11 -1.94
C PRO A 199 0.27 0.42 -1.06
N GLY A 200 0.48 -0.27 0.06
CA GLY A 200 1.57 0.02 1.00
C GLY A 200 2.53 -1.15 1.14
N VAL A 201 3.69 -0.90 1.74
CA VAL A 201 4.65 -1.96 2.04
C VAL A 201 4.18 -2.72 3.28
N SER A 202 3.69 -3.95 3.11
CA SER A 202 3.19 -4.75 4.24
C SER A 202 4.28 -5.08 5.27
N SER A 203 3.94 -4.99 6.55
CA SER A 203 4.82 -5.40 7.66
C SER A 203 5.17 -6.89 7.62
N ALA A 204 4.34 -7.72 6.96
CA ALA A 204 4.63 -9.14 6.76
C ALA A 204 5.92 -9.39 5.95
N ILE A 205 6.35 -8.41 5.15
CA ILE A 205 7.56 -8.49 4.33
C ILE A 205 8.63 -7.53 4.86
N ALA A 206 8.26 -6.29 5.14
CA ALA A 206 9.23 -5.26 5.51
C ALA A 206 9.84 -5.45 6.90
N ALA A 207 9.06 -5.85 7.92
CA ALA A 207 9.62 -6.02 9.26
C ALA A 207 10.66 -7.16 9.29
N PRO A 208 10.43 -8.34 8.68
CA PRO A 208 11.48 -9.35 8.51
C PRO A 208 12.68 -8.82 7.71
N ALA A 209 12.46 -8.17 6.57
CA ALA A 209 13.55 -7.70 5.71
C ALA A 209 14.48 -6.71 6.43
N LEU A 210 13.92 -5.76 7.19
CA LEU A 210 14.67 -4.78 7.99
C LEU A 210 15.32 -5.38 9.24
N ALA A 211 14.93 -6.60 9.62
CA ALA A 211 15.56 -7.40 10.66
C ALA A 211 16.60 -8.38 10.09
N GLY A 212 16.88 -8.35 8.78
CA GLY A 212 17.80 -9.28 8.14
C GLY A 212 17.22 -10.68 7.91
N ILE A 213 15.91 -10.81 7.85
CA ILE A 213 15.18 -12.08 7.69
C ILE A 213 14.39 -12.02 6.39
N PRO A 214 14.84 -12.66 5.31
CA PRO A 214 14.06 -12.71 4.08
C PRO A 214 12.86 -13.64 4.26
N VAL A 215 11.71 -13.33 3.67
CA VAL A 215 10.52 -14.22 3.76
C VAL A 215 10.65 -15.44 2.84
N THR A 216 11.52 -15.37 1.83
CA THR A 216 11.87 -16.49 0.96
C THR A 216 13.38 -16.54 0.75
N HIS A 217 13.92 -17.75 0.57
CA HIS A 217 15.33 -17.94 0.23
C HIS A 217 15.49 -19.19 -0.61
N ARG A 218 16.24 -19.08 -1.72
CA ARG A 218 16.49 -20.21 -2.63
C ARG A 218 17.12 -21.38 -1.87
N GLY A 219 16.59 -22.57 -2.06
CA GLY A 219 17.04 -23.78 -1.37
C GLY A 219 16.52 -23.96 0.06
N LEU A 220 15.81 -22.97 0.62
CA LEU A 220 15.16 -23.09 1.94
C LEU A 220 13.63 -23.15 1.84
N THR A 221 13.02 -22.31 1.00
CA THR A 221 11.57 -22.29 0.78
C THR A 221 11.23 -21.78 -0.63
N GLN A 222 10.10 -22.22 -1.19
CA GLN A 222 9.56 -21.74 -2.47
C GLN A 222 8.32 -20.85 -2.29
N GLY A 223 7.91 -20.58 -1.05
CA GLY A 223 6.75 -19.75 -0.76
C GLY A 223 6.70 -19.28 0.69
N PHE A 224 5.77 -18.39 0.98
CA PHE A 224 5.47 -17.97 2.33
C PHE A 224 3.97 -17.79 2.49
N THR A 225 3.48 -18.01 3.70
CA THR A 225 2.08 -17.88 4.06
C THR A 225 1.97 -16.80 5.13
N VAL A 226 1.12 -15.80 4.89
CA VAL A 226 0.84 -14.76 5.88
C VAL A 226 -0.47 -15.10 6.56
N ILE A 227 -0.46 -15.24 7.90
CA ILE A 227 -1.64 -15.56 8.70
C ILE A 227 -1.92 -14.50 9.76
N SER A 228 -3.19 -14.38 10.13
CA SER A 228 -3.62 -13.61 11.29
C SER A 228 -3.63 -14.52 12.52
N GLY A 229 -2.87 -14.15 13.54
CA GLY A 229 -2.91 -14.77 14.86
C GLY A 229 -3.87 -14.05 15.82
N HIS A 230 -4.81 -13.24 15.34
CA HIS A 230 -5.68 -12.44 16.21
C HIS A 230 -6.45 -13.29 17.24
N VAL A 231 -6.88 -14.49 16.83
CA VAL A 231 -7.53 -15.50 17.67
C VAL A 231 -6.70 -16.79 17.69
N PRO A 232 -6.70 -17.56 18.78
CA PRO A 232 -5.90 -18.78 18.89
C PRO A 232 -6.46 -19.92 18.01
N PRO A 233 -5.65 -20.95 17.71
CA PRO A 233 -6.13 -22.19 17.13
C PRO A 233 -7.33 -22.77 17.89
N GLY A 234 -8.32 -23.30 17.15
CA GLY A 234 -9.54 -23.87 17.74
C GLY A 234 -10.61 -22.87 18.18
N HIS A 235 -10.34 -21.56 18.11
CA HIS A 235 -11.38 -20.54 18.29
C HIS A 235 -12.40 -20.61 17.13
N PRO A 236 -13.71 -20.37 17.35
CA PRO A 236 -14.73 -20.41 16.29
C PRO A 236 -14.46 -19.49 15.09
N GLU A 237 -13.77 -18.37 15.34
CA GLU A 237 -13.35 -17.41 14.29
C GLU A 237 -12.00 -17.78 13.63
N SER A 238 -11.31 -18.81 14.12
CA SER A 238 -10.09 -19.32 13.52
C SER A 238 -10.45 -20.37 12.46
N THR A 239 -10.33 -20.00 11.19
CA THR A 239 -10.67 -20.87 10.06
C THR A 239 -9.47 -21.64 9.49
N LEU A 240 -8.29 -21.50 10.11
CA LEU A 240 -7.04 -22.06 9.61
C LEU A 240 -6.86 -23.54 10.00
N ASP A 241 -6.40 -24.34 9.05
CA ASP A 241 -5.89 -25.69 9.30
C ASP A 241 -4.40 -25.63 9.64
N TYR A 242 -4.08 -25.67 10.93
CA TYR A 242 -2.71 -25.60 11.42
C TYR A 242 -1.87 -26.84 11.07
N ALA A 243 -2.50 -28.01 10.88
CA ALA A 243 -1.78 -29.22 10.46
C ALA A 243 -1.34 -29.12 8.99
N ALA A 244 -2.21 -28.59 8.12
CA ALA A 244 -1.85 -28.28 6.74
C ALA A 244 -0.77 -27.18 6.67
N LEU A 245 -0.86 -26.14 7.51
CA LEU A 245 0.16 -25.09 7.56
C LEU A 245 1.53 -25.63 7.99
N ALA A 246 1.57 -26.48 9.02
CA ALA A 246 2.78 -27.12 9.53
C ALA A 246 3.52 -27.94 8.45
N THR A 247 2.76 -28.57 7.55
CA THR A 247 3.29 -29.43 6.48
C THR A 247 3.40 -28.74 5.12
N SER A 248 3.05 -27.45 5.03
CA SER A 248 3.05 -26.69 3.77
C SER A 248 4.44 -26.48 3.15
N GLY A 249 5.51 -26.59 3.96
CA GLY A 249 6.89 -26.31 3.52
C GLY A 249 7.16 -24.83 3.22
N THR A 250 6.27 -23.92 3.59
CA THR A 250 6.41 -22.47 3.40
C THR A 250 6.96 -21.77 4.65
N THR A 251 7.52 -20.56 4.49
CA THR A 251 7.75 -19.67 5.64
C THR A 251 6.41 -19.19 6.16
N ILE A 252 6.15 -19.28 7.47
CA ILE A 252 4.90 -18.79 8.06
C ILE A 252 5.18 -17.44 8.71
N VAL A 253 4.48 -16.40 8.25
CA VAL A 253 4.53 -15.06 8.85
C VAL A 253 3.23 -14.82 9.60
N VAL A 254 3.32 -14.57 10.91
CA VAL A 254 2.16 -14.35 11.78
C VAL A 254 2.05 -12.87 12.11
N LEU A 255 0.94 -12.26 11.72
CA LEU A 255 0.55 -10.91 12.11
C LEU A 255 -0.45 -10.97 13.26
N MET A 256 -0.45 -9.95 14.14
CA MET A 256 -1.40 -9.82 15.26
C MET A 256 -1.39 -11.01 16.24
N GLY A 257 -0.30 -11.79 16.29
CA GLY A 257 -0.22 -13.05 17.04
C GLY A 257 0.45 -12.98 18.40
N VAL A 258 0.87 -11.81 18.91
CA VAL A 258 1.69 -11.71 20.14
C VAL A 258 1.07 -12.48 21.32
N ARG A 259 -0.24 -12.37 21.54
CA ARG A 259 -0.93 -13.04 22.66
C ARG A 259 -1.23 -14.51 22.42
N THR A 260 -1.17 -14.97 21.17
CA THR A 260 -1.58 -16.32 20.74
C THR A 260 -0.39 -17.13 20.24
N LEU A 261 0.82 -16.55 20.25
CA LEU A 261 2.01 -17.12 19.64
C LEU A 261 2.32 -18.50 20.21
N GLY A 262 2.32 -18.68 21.53
CA GLY A 262 2.49 -19.99 22.16
C GLY A 262 1.49 -21.04 21.67
N ALA A 263 0.20 -20.69 21.58
CA ALA A 263 -0.84 -21.59 21.09
C ALA A 263 -0.65 -21.94 19.60
N ILE A 264 -0.29 -20.95 18.78
CA ILE A 264 0.03 -21.15 17.36
C ILE A 264 1.24 -22.07 17.19
N CYS A 265 2.32 -21.85 17.96
CA CYS A 265 3.51 -22.69 17.92
C CYS A 265 3.19 -24.12 18.34
N GLY A 266 2.40 -24.32 19.40
CA GLY A 266 1.91 -25.63 19.83
C GLY A 266 1.13 -26.34 18.73
N ALA A 267 0.15 -25.67 18.12
CA ALA A 267 -0.65 -26.26 17.05
C ALA A 267 0.18 -26.63 15.80
N LEU A 268 1.21 -25.85 15.46
CA LEU A 268 2.12 -26.18 14.36
C LEU A 268 3.00 -27.41 14.71
N ILE A 269 3.47 -27.52 15.96
CA ILE A 269 4.22 -28.69 16.43
C ILE A 269 3.34 -29.94 16.42
N ASP A 270 2.12 -29.86 16.93
CA ASP A 270 1.14 -30.95 16.91
C ASP A 270 0.79 -31.35 15.47
N GLY A 271 0.78 -30.38 14.55
CA GLY A 271 0.66 -30.57 13.11
C GLY A 271 1.87 -31.18 12.41
N GLY A 272 2.98 -31.42 13.12
CA GLY A 272 4.17 -32.10 12.62
C GLY A 272 5.36 -31.20 12.25
N LEU A 273 5.31 -29.89 12.53
CA LEU A 273 6.46 -29.01 12.31
C LEU A 273 7.55 -29.27 13.38
N ASP A 274 8.81 -29.41 12.97
CA ASP A 274 9.91 -29.71 13.91
C ASP A 274 10.00 -28.61 15.00
N PRO A 275 9.95 -28.94 16.30
CA PRO A 275 10.06 -27.97 17.39
C PRO A 275 11.36 -27.14 17.37
N ARG A 276 12.39 -27.62 16.67
CA ARG A 276 13.68 -26.94 16.47
C ARG A 276 13.68 -25.99 15.27
N THR A 277 12.58 -25.91 14.50
CA THR A 277 12.45 -25.00 13.37
C THR A 277 12.79 -23.57 13.82
N PRO A 278 13.68 -22.85 13.13
CA PRO A 278 13.99 -21.47 13.48
C PRO A 278 12.76 -20.56 13.45
N ALA A 279 12.71 -19.63 14.39
CA ALA A 279 11.67 -18.62 14.47
C ALA A 279 12.24 -17.29 14.97
N ALA A 280 11.58 -16.20 14.59
CA ALA A 280 11.91 -14.86 15.05
C ALA A 280 10.65 -14.05 15.34
N VAL A 281 10.74 -13.12 16.28
CA VAL A 281 9.71 -12.09 16.53
C VAL A 281 10.37 -10.73 16.40
N ILE A 282 9.80 -9.90 15.54
CA ILE A 282 10.23 -8.54 15.25
C ILE A 282 9.16 -7.60 15.81
N ALA A 283 9.46 -6.92 16.92
CA ALA A 283 8.61 -5.87 17.46
C ALA A 283 9.01 -4.51 16.88
N ASP A 284 8.04 -3.63 16.69
CA ASP A 284 8.26 -2.26 16.19
C ASP A 284 9.10 -2.21 14.89
N GLY A 285 8.82 -3.13 13.96
CA GLY A 285 9.53 -3.21 12.69
C GLY A 285 9.53 -1.88 11.93
N ALA A 286 10.70 -1.46 11.45
CA ALA A 286 10.94 -0.15 10.80
C ALA A 286 10.89 1.08 11.72
N LEU A 287 10.73 0.93 13.04
CA LEU A 287 10.82 2.04 13.98
C LEU A 287 12.18 2.05 14.69
N PRO A 288 12.63 3.19 15.24
CA PRO A 288 13.85 3.25 16.05
C PRO A 288 13.83 2.33 17.28
N SER A 289 12.64 1.94 17.76
CA SER A 289 12.44 0.99 18.85
C SER A 289 12.44 -0.48 18.43
N GLN A 290 12.79 -0.80 17.17
CA GLN A 290 12.78 -2.17 16.65
C GLN A 290 13.58 -3.11 17.55
N ARG A 291 12.96 -4.22 17.93
CA ARG A 291 13.62 -5.31 18.68
C ARG A 291 13.38 -6.64 17.99
N VAL A 292 14.43 -7.46 17.91
CA VAL A 292 14.38 -8.77 17.26
C VAL A 292 14.78 -9.84 18.26
N VAL A 293 13.92 -10.82 18.45
CA VAL A 293 14.21 -12.04 19.21
C VAL A 293 14.23 -13.21 18.25
N ARG A 294 15.22 -14.09 18.37
CA ARG A 294 15.34 -15.33 17.60
C ARG A 294 15.40 -16.51 18.56
N ALA A 295 14.70 -17.58 18.23
CA ALA A 295 14.70 -18.83 18.99
C ALA A 295 14.21 -19.98 18.10
N THR A 296 14.08 -21.18 18.65
CA THR A 296 13.36 -22.25 17.99
C THR A 296 11.85 -22.09 18.16
N LEU A 297 11.07 -22.73 17.29
CA LEU A 297 9.60 -22.79 17.36
C LEU A 297 9.10 -23.16 18.77
N ALA A 298 9.74 -24.12 19.43
CA ALA A 298 9.39 -24.55 20.78
C ALA A 298 9.62 -23.49 21.88
N LYS A 299 10.42 -22.47 21.63
CA LYS A 299 10.92 -21.52 22.64
C LYS A 299 10.62 -20.05 22.33
N ILE A 300 10.16 -19.75 21.12
CA ILE A 300 10.04 -18.37 20.65
C ILE A 300 9.03 -17.55 21.44
N ASP A 301 7.94 -18.17 21.91
CA ASP A 301 6.93 -17.51 22.75
C ASP A 301 7.53 -17.04 24.09
N GLU A 302 8.23 -17.94 24.80
CA GLU A 302 8.93 -17.62 26.05
C GLU A 302 10.03 -16.57 25.83
N ALA A 303 10.85 -16.74 24.78
CA ALA A 303 11.94 -15.82 24.48
C ALA A 303 11.44 -14.40 24.12
N ALA A 304 10.24 -14.29 23.53
CA ALA A 304 9.63 -13.03 23.12
C ALA A 304 8.65 -12.45 24.15
N ALA A 305 8.56 -13.00 25.37
CA ALA A 305 7.56 -12.61 26.38
C ALA A 305 7.60 -11.10 26.74
N GLU A 306 8.78 -10.47 26.66
CA GLU A 306 8.98 -9.04 26.95
C GLU A 306 8.70 -8.11 25.75
N LEU A 307 8.31 -8.68 24.59
CA LEU A 307 7.93 -7.92 23.41
C LEU A 307 6.45 -7.60 23.41
N GLY A 308 6.13 -6.33 23.14
CA GLY A 308 4.76 -5.85 22.95
C GLY A 308 4.34 -5.82 21.48
N ALA A 309 3.05 -5.63 21.25
CA ALA A 309 2.53 -5.32 19.92
C ALA A 309 2.78 -3.84 19.55
N PRO A 310 2.99 -3.50 18.26
CA PRO A 310 2.93 -4.38 17.10
C PRO A 310 4.19 -5.24 16.92
N ALA A 311 4.00 -6.53 16.62
CA ALA A 311 5.09 -7.43 16.28
C ALA A 311 4.70 -8.43 15.19
N VAL A 312 5.70 -8.89 14.44
CA VAL A 312 5.60 -9.87 13.37
C VAL A 312 6.43 -11.09 13.76
N ALA A 313 5.81 -12.27 13.77
CA ALA A 313 6.55 -13.52 13.94
C ALA A 313 6.85 -14.16 12.57
N VAL A 314 8.05 -14.70 12.41
CA VAL A 314 8.48 -15.45 11.23
C VAL A 314 8.90 -16.83 11.70
N ILE A 315 8.29 -17.88 11.15
CA ILE A 315 8.56 -19.28 11.48
C ILE A 315 9.03 -19.98 10.20
N GLY A 316 10.22 -20.56 10.24
CA GLY A 316 10.81 -21.25 9.12
C GLY A 316 12.32 -21.06 9.07
N ARG A 317 12.98 -21.86 8.23
CA ARG A 317 14.45 -21.87 8.11
C ARG A 317 15.06 -20.52 7.77
N VAL A 318 14.29 -19.61 7.17
CA VAL A 318 14.74 -18.26 6.84
C VAL A 318 14.99 -17.36 8.05
N ALA A 319 14.45 -17.70 9.23
CA ALA A 319 14.65 -16.94 10.47
C ALA A 319 16.09 -17.06 11.03
N ASP A 320 16.88 -18.02 10.51
CA ASP A 320 18.26 -18.29 10.90
C ASP A 320 19.14 -18.50 9.65
N ILE A 321 19.35 -17.41 8.92
CA ILE A 321 20.29 -17.36 7.78
C ILE A 321 21.57 -16.68 8.26
N GLU A 322 22.69 -17.39 8.13
CA GLU A 322 24.01 -16.86 8.45
C GLU A 322 24.36 -15.65 7.55
N GLY A 323 24.95 -14.61 8.15
CA GLY A 323 25.46 -13.44 7.42
C GLY A 323 24.44 -12.33 7.11
N LEU A 324 23.17 -12.49 7.51
CA LEU A 324 22.15 -11.43 7.44
C LEU A 324 21.72 -10.89 8.81
N ALA A 325 22.28 -11.42 9.90
CA ALA A 325 21.98 -11.01 11.29
C ALA A 325 22.99 -10.00 11.84
#